data_AF-A0A7V5CJU5-F1
#
_entry.id   AF-A0A7V5CJU5-F1
#
_cell.length_a   1.000
_cell.length_b   1.000
_cell.length_c   1.000
_cell.angle_alpha   90.00
_cell.angle_beta   90.00
_cell.angle_gamma   90.00
#
_symmetry.space_group_name_H-M   'P 1'
#
loop_
_entity.id
_entity.type
_entity.pdbx_description
1 polymer ?
#
loop_
_entity_poly.entity_id
_entity_poly.type
_entity_poly.pdbx_seq_one_letter_code
_entity_poly.pdbx_strand_id
1 'polypeptide(L)'
;MPRWLIICCAFLCLLNSRSALAADGLSPAASEKLAGLMAIVHPVQWHWRYKIGDPGGASARDYDDSGWSTRDGDSVDWGSEPVAWVRAEFTVPQEIDGISLTGSRITFKCSADDDGVIYLNGMQMQKFHWDQGNTILIDKALPGQRLVIAIKGINTGGPGSISAANIEYSALDSIRADVKRFLDNYQFALDTITLVDSSKRSAYWDRISKVIESIDISVLRSKKNDIFLASISAGESQIKQISGELSANLNVHLVGHSHIDFAYLWLWPETIGVCENTFTTVSKLMDDYPGFVMSQSQPALYEEMQRSAPDVFDKIKERVKRGQWDVSTATTWSEGDTNLSSGEAIVRSILYGKRYIMQQFGIEPTVCWEPDNFGHAWTLPQILAKSGIKYYYFARRGPGAPL
;
A
#
# COMPACT_ATOMS: atom_id res chain seq x y z
N MET A 1 -31.65 -8.37 -8.50
CA MET A 1 -30.32 -8.24 -9.13
C MET A 1 -29.33 -7.88 -8.04
N PRO A 2 -28.31 -8.70 -7.76
CA PRO A 2 -27.30 -8.32 -6.76
C PRO A 2 -26.55 -7.09 -7.26
N ARG A 3 -26.51 -6.04 -6.44
CA ARG A 3 -25.73 -4.83 -6.70
C ARG A 3 -24.27 -5.17 -6.44
N TRP A 4 -23.47 -5.29 -7.49
CA TRP A 4 -22.02 -5.35 -7.40
C TRP A 4 -21.51 -3.95 -7.13
N LEU A 5 -20.91 -3.73 -5.96
CA LEU A 5 -20.20 -2.50 -5.65
C LEU A 5 -18.73 -2.73 -6.03
N ILE A 6 -18.33 -2.19 -7.19
CA ILE A 6 -16.92 -2.17 -7.58
C ILE A 6 -16.29 -0.98 -6.84
N ILE A 7 -15.60 -1.26 -5.75
CA ILE A 7 -14.78 -0.27 -5.05
C ILE A 7 -13.37 -0.39 -5.65
N CYS A 8 -13.01 0.57 -6.50
CA CYS A 8 -11.63 0.69 -6.96
C CYS A 8 -10.73 1.11 -5.77
N CYS A 9 -9.49 0.60 -5.74
CA CYS A 9 -8.54 0.71 -4.63
C CYS A 9 -8.09 2.15 -4.30
N ALA A 10 -8.99 2.95 -3.75
CA ALA A 10 -8.62 4.09 -2.88
C ALA A 10 -8.39 3.64 -1.43
N PHE A 11 -8.70 2.38 -1.08
CA PHE A 11 -8.60 1.86 0.28
C PHE A 11 -7.18 1.48 0.72
N LEU A 12 -6.24 1.22 -0.21
CA LEU A 12 -4.86 0.95 0.18
C LEU A 12 -4.12 2.22 0.64
N CYS A 13 -4.50 3.41 0.16
CA CYS A 13 -4.00 4.67 0.71
C CYS A 13 -4.55 4.97 2.11
N LEU A 14 -5.69 4.37 2.52
CA LEU A 14 -6.22 4.50 3.87
C LEU A 14 -5.48 3.65 4.90
N LEU A 15 -4.66 2.66 4.47
CA LEU A 15 -3.80 1.89 5.38
C LEU A 15 -2.53 2.65 5.79
N ASN A 16 -2.17 3.74 5.09
CA ASN A 16 -1.02 4.59 5.42
C ASN A 16 -1.42 5.90 6.11
N SER A 17 -2.69 6.29 6.10
CA SER A 17 -3.14 7.38 6.94
C SER A 17 -3.39 6.86 8.35
N ARG A 18 -2.57 7.28 9.32
CA ARG A 18 -2.93 7.32 10.74
C ARG A 18 -4.20 8.17 10.92
N SER A 19 -5.37 7.70 10.52
CA SER A 19 -6.56 7.91 11.34
C SER A 19 -6.38 6.96 12.50
N ALA A 20 -5.81 7.49 13.58
CA ALA A 20 -5.49 6.82 14.82
C ALA A 20 -6.42 5.64 15.10
N LEU A 21 -5.85 4.46 15.43
CA LEU A 21 -6.61 3.42 16.13
C LEU A 21 -7.39 4.12 17.23
N ALA A 22 -8.70 4.25 17.05
CA ALA A 22 -9.49 5.16 17.84
C ALA A 22 -9.54 4.61 19.26
N ALA A 23 -8.73 5.19 20.15
CA ALA A 23 -8.82 4.96 21.58
C ALA A 23 -10.14 5.52 22.16
N ASP A 24 -10.85 6.34 21.38
CA ASP A 24 -12.15 6.88 21.72
C ASP A 24 -13.18 5.76 21.89
N GLY A 25 -13.57 5.54 23.15
CA GLY A 25 -14.51 4.47 23.53
C GLY A 25 -13.85 3.17 23.96
N LEU A 26 -12.51 3.08 23.99
CA LEU A 26 -11.81 1.99 24.65
C LEU A 26 -11.76 2.20 26.16
N SER A 27 -11.70 1.11 26.93
CA SER A 27 -11.40 1.20 28.36
C SER A 27 -9.95 1.71 28.56
N PRO A 28 -9.62 2.32 29.71
CA PRO A 28 -8.23 2.73 29.99
C PRO A 28 -7.22 1.58 29.86
N ALA A 29 -7.62 0.36 30.25
CA ALA A 29 -6.77 -0.83 30.15
C ALA A 29 -6.56 -1.28 28.69
N ALA A 30 -7.61 -1.20 27.86
CA ALA A 30 -7.53 -1.46 26.43
C ALA A 30 -6.60 -0.46 25.73
N SER A 31 -6.73 0.83 26.06
CA SER A 31 -5.92 1.90 25.50
C SER A 31 -4.44 1.76 25.86
N GLU A 32 -4.11 1.40 27.11
CA GLU A 32 -2.73 1.15 27.53
C GLU A 32 -2.10 -0.02 26.76
N LYS A 33 -2.84 -1.13 26.60
CA LYS A 33 -2.35 -2.28 25.82
C LYS A 33 -2.16 -1.95 24.35
N LEU A 34 -3.11 -1.23 23.76
CA LEU A 34 -3.00 -0.78 22.38
C LEU A 34 -1.75 0.08 22.18
N ALA A 35 -1.46 1.00 23.12
CA ALA A 35 -0.26 1.83 23.08
C ALA A 35 1.03 0.99 23.14
N GLY A 36 1.08 -0.06 23.98
CA GLY A 36 2.22 -0.98 24.04
C GLY A 36 2.44 -1.74 22.72
N LEU A 37 1.38 -2.31 22.13
CA LEU A 37 1.48 -2.97 20.83
C LEU A 37 1.93 -2.01 19.72
N MET A 38 1.41 -0.78 19.74
CA MET A 38 1.83 0.27 18.81
C MET A 38 3.30 0.64 18.99
N ALA A 39 3.83 0.67 20.21
CA ALA A 39 5.24 0.94 20.47
C ALA A 39 6.17 -0.15 19.90
N ILE A 40 5.70 -1.40 19.77
CA ILE A 40 6.47 -2.48 19.14
C ILE A 40 6.61 -2.24 17.62
N VAL A 41 5.59 -1.68 16.98
CA VAL A 41 5.56 -1.48 15.51
C VAL A 41 6.11 -0.09 15.12
N HIS A 42 5.77 0.92 15.91
CA HIS A 42 6.09 2.33 15.75
C HIS A 42 6.73 2.90 17.03
N PRO A 43 7.99 2.54 17.31
CA PRO A 43 8.66 2.83 18.58
C PRO A 43 9.02 4.31 18.78
N VAL A 44 8.88 5.14 17.73
CA VAL A 44 9.18 6.57 17.76
C VAL A 44 7.92 7.35 17.39
N GLN A 45 7.53 8.25 18.28
CA GLN A 45 6.58 9.31 17.97
C GLN A 45 7.36 10.51 17.45
N TRP A 46 7.11 10.86 16.20
CA TRP A 46 7.84 11.94 15.55
C TRP A 46 7.24 13.30 15.87
N HIS A 47 8.15 14.22 16.19
CA HIS A 47 7.91 15.65 16.29
C HIS A 47 8.82 16.33 15.27
N TRP A 48 8.33 16.45 14.03
CA TRP A 48 9.10 17.02 12.94
C TRP A 48 9.18 18.52 13.04
N ARG A 49 10.34 19.06 12.67
CA ARG A 49 10.56 20.43 12.25
C ARG A 49 10.79 20.42 10.75
N TYR A 50 10.09 21.27 9.99
CA TYR A 50 10.21 21.30 8.54
C TYR A 50 10.25 22.71 7.97
N LYS A 51 10.93 22.83 6.84
CA LYS A 51 11.05 24.09 6.09
C LYS A 51 11.00 23.81 4.60
N ILE A 52 10.13 24.56 3.94
CA ILE A 52 10.02 24.60 2.48
C ILE A 52 11.22 25.37 1.92
N GLY A 53 11.80 24.87 0.83
CA GLY A 53 13.02 25.37 0.20
C GLY A 53 14.28 24.68 0.70
N ASP A 54 15.44 25.11 0.18
CA ASP A 54 16.75 24.54 0.49
C ASP A 54 17.61 25.54 1.29
N PRO A 55 17.50 25.58 2.62
CA PRO A 55 18.17 26.60 3.43
C PRO A 55 19.69 26.42 3.52
N GLY A 56 20.25 25.33 2.96
CA GLY A 56 21.68 25.01 3.02
C GLY A 56 22.11 24.56 4.42
N GLY A 57 22.97 23.54 4.50
CA GLY A 57 23.52 23.06 5.78
C GLY A 57 22.53 22.34 6.71
N ALA A 58 21.26 22.20 6.30
CA ALA A 58 20.21 21.54 7.08
C ALA A 58 20.41 20.03 7.31
N SER A 59 21.46 19.41 6.78
CA SER A 59 21.87 18.07 7.18
C SER A 59 22.60 18.05 8.52
N ALA A 60 23.29 19.14 8.90
CA ALA A 60 24.17 19.18 10.05
C ALA A 60 23.43 18.87 11.37
N ARG A 61 24.13 18.19 12.28
CA ARG A 61 23.55 17.75 13.56
C ARG A 61 23.10 18.93 14.42
N ASP A 62 23.91 19.98 14.44
CA ASP A 62 23.78 21.19 15.24
C ASP A 62 23.11 22.35 14.48
N TYR A 63 22.51 22.08 13.32
CA TYR A 63 21.76 23.09 12.57
C TYR A 63 20.59 23.62 13.40
N ASP A 64 20.47 24.95 13.50
CA ASP A 64 19.37 25.62 14.18
C ASP A 64 18.10 25.63 13.33
N ASP A 65 17.20 24.68 13.64
CA ASP A 65 15.86 24.56 13.05
C ASP A 65 14.77 25.07 13.99
N SER A 66 15.09 25.82 15.05
CA SER A 66 14.11 26.29 16.04
C SER A 66 13.01 27.18 15.45
N GLY A 67 13.31 27.88 14.35
CA GLY A 67 12.34 28.72 13.61
C GLY A 67 11.56 28.00 12.51
N TRP A 68 11.65 26.67 12.42
CA TRP A 68 10.95 25.88 11.41
C TRP A 68 9.53 25.55 11.85
N SER A 69 8.65 25.26 10.88
CA SER A 69 7.29 24.79 11.17
C SER A 69 7.34 23.42 11.82
N THR A 70 6.37 23.09 12.67
CA THR A 70 6.32 21.78 13.35
C THR A 70 5.18 20.92 12.85
N ARG A 71 5.36 19.60 12.91
CA ARG A 71 4.35 18.60 12.56
C ARG A 71 4.55 17.33 13.37
N ASP A 72 3.50 16.87 14.02
CA ASP A 72 3.50 15.57 14.71
C ASP A 72 3.01 14.47 13.76
N GLY A 73 3.52 13.26 13.95
CA GLY A 73 3.13 12.09 13.16
C GLY A 73 4.18 11.66 12.13
N ASP A 74 3.86 10.65 11.34
CA ASP A 74 4.76 10.01 10.37
C ASP A 74 4.78 10.67 8.99
N SER A 75 3.96 11.71 8.76
CA SER A 75 3.92 12.44 7.51
C SER A 75 4.15 13.95 7.67
N VAL A 76 4.76 14.53 6.64
CA VAL A 76 4.92 15.98 6.49
C VAL A 76 4.69 16.34 5.03
N ASP A 77 3.72 17.21 4.79
CA ASP A 77 3.33 17.67 3.46
C ASP A 77 3.86 19.09 3.21
N TRP A 78 4.41 19.33 2.02
CA TRP A 78 4.88 20.65 1.58
C TRP A 78 4.31 21.09 0.24
N GLY A 79 3.42 20.31 -0.37
CA GLY A 79 2.72 20.69 -1.60
C GLY A 79 3.62 20.62 -2.83
N SER A 80 3.29 21.38 -3.86
CA SER A 80 3.99 21.39 -5.15
C SER A 80 5.39 22.03 -5.12
N GLU A 81 5.94 22.29 -3.93
CA GLU A 81 7.24 22.93 -3.77
C GLU A 81 8.36 21.93 -4.07
N PRO A 82 9.39 22.31 -4.83
CA PRO A 82 10.36 21.38 -5.39
C PRO A 82 11.30 20.76 -4.35
N VAL A 83 11.50 21.44 -3.21
CA VAL A 83 12.36 20.97 -2.13
C VAL A 83 11.75 21.34 -0.79
N ALA A 84 11.80 20.41 0.15
CA ALA A 84 11.61 20.70 1.56
C ALA A 84 12.62 19.90 2.40
N TRP A 85 12.93 20.44 3.57
CA TRP A 85 13.70 19.74 4.59
C TRP A 85 12.83 19.41 5.78
N VAL A 86 13.01 18.20 6.30
CA VAL A 86 12.32 17.67 7.48
C VAL A 86 13.36 17.14 8.44
N ARG A 87 13.26 17.51 9.71
CA ARG A 87 14.24 17.20 10.76
C ARG A 87 13.52 16.76 12.02
N ALA A 88 14.08 15.77 12.71
CA ALA A 88 13.62 15.36 14.03
C ALA A 88 14.79 14.86 14.88
N GLU A 89 14.70 15.08 16.18
CA GLU A 89 15.55 14.43 17.17
C GLU A 89 14.76 13.31 17.85
N PHE A 90 15.39 12.15 18.01
CA PHE A 90 14.84 11.10 18.87
C PHE A 90 15.94 10.49 19.74
N THR A 91 15.52 9.94 20.87
CA THR A 91 16.42 9.25 21.80
C THR A 91 16.16 7.76 21.74
N VAL A 92 17.21 6.95 21.64
CA VAL A 92 17.10 5.49 21.69
C VAL A 92 16.54 5.08 23.05
N PRO A 93 15.38 4.40 23.13
CA PRO A 93 14.83 3.93 24.40
C PRO A 93 15.72 2.89 25.07
N GLN A 94 15.59 2.73 26.39
CA GLN A 94 16.21 1.60 27.12
C GLN A 94 15.57 0.27 26.73
N GLU A 95 14.24 0.26 26.70
CA GLU A 95 13.42 -0.90 26.42
C GLU A 95 12.08 -0.48 25.81
N ILE A 96 11.41 -1.45 25.18
CA ILE A 96 9.99 -1.38 24.80
C ILE A 96 9.32 -2.60 25.43
N ASP A 97 8.34 -2.36 26.31
CA ASP A 97 7.60 -3.39 27.03
C ASP A 97 8.49 -4.48 27.70
N GLY A 98 9.64 -4.06 28.23
CA GLY A 98 10.63 -4.94 28.89
C GLY A 98 11.63 -5.63 27.97
N ILE A 99 11.55 -5.40 26.66
CA ILE A 99 12.56 -5.86 25.69
C ILE A 99 13.65 -4.80 25.60
N SER A 100 14.83 -5.11 26.10
CA SER A 100 15.98 -4.20 26.01
C SER A 100 16.36 -3.96 24.55
N LEU A 101 16.58 -2.68 24.20
CA LEU A 101 17.02 -2.28 22.86
C LEU A 101 18.55 -2.20 22.73
N THR A 102 19.29 -2.46 23.80
CA THR A 102 20.76 -2.40 23.82
C THR A 102 21.36 -3.29 22.74
N GLY A 103 22.21 -2.71 21.89
CA GLY A 103 22.88 -3.44 20.82
C GLY A 103 22.00 -3.77 19.61
N SER A 104 20.73 -3.34 19.58
CA SER A 104 19.86 -3.51 18.41
C SER A 104 20.41 -2.78 17.20
N ARG A 105 20.22 -3.34 16.02
CA ARG A 105 20.32 -2.58 14.78
C ARG A 105 19.08 -1.68 14.66
N ILE A 106 19.31 -0.43 14.27
CA ILE A 106 18.27 0.56 13.97
C ILE A 106 18.17 0.70 12.45
N THR A 107 17.02 0.33 11.90
CA THR A 107 16.67 0.55 10.49
C THR A 107 15.66 1.68 10.39
N PHE A 108 15.86 2.59 9.45
CA PHE A 108 14.91 3.65 9.13
C PHE A 108 14.29 3.39 7.77
N LYS A 109 12.96 3.38 7.73
CA LYS A 109 12.15 3.26 6.53
C LYS A 109 11.38 4.54 6.27
N CYS A 110 11.45 5.03 5.05
CA CYS A 110 10.85 6.29 4.65
C CYS A 110 10.33 6.21 3.22
N SER A 111 9.19 6.86 3.00
CA SER A 111 8.67 7.12 1.66
C SER A 111 8.50 8.62 1.45
N ALA A 112 8.82 9.07 0.24
CA ALA A 112 8.67 10.44 -0.20
C ALA A 112 7.88 10.48 -1.50
N ASP A 113 7.23 11.61 -1.77
CA ASP A 113 6.78 11.92 -3.11
C ASP A 113 8.00 12.28 -3.97
N ASP A 114 8.17 11.55 -5.08
CA ASP A 114 9.35 11.51 -5.95
C ASP A 114 10.64 11.04 -5.28
N ASP A 115 11.53 11.94 -4.86
CA ASP A 115 12.88 11.59 -4.42
C ASP A 115 13.19 12.12 -3.02
N GLY A 116 14.14 11.46 -2.35
CA GLY A 116 14.60 11.91 -1.04
C GLY A 116 16.04 11.56 -0.74
N VAL A 117 16.61 12.29 0.22
CA VAL A 117 17.94 12.02 0.76
C VAL A 117 17.90 11.99 2.29
N ILE A 118 18.28 10.85 2.87
CA ILE A 118 18.28 10.60 4.31
C ILE A 118 19.66 10.96 4.88
N TYR A 119 19.67 11.69 5.99
CA TYR A 119 20.86 12.03 6.75
C TYR A 119 20.70 11.63 8.22
N LEU A 120 21.78 11.14 8.82
CA LEU A 120 21.89 10.87 10.26
C LEU A 120 23.05 11.67 10.83
N ASN A 121 22.77 12.56 11.78
CA ASN A 121 23.77 13.39 12.46
C ASN A 121 24.73 14.12 11.49
N GLY A 122 24.22 14.61 10.35
CA GLY A 122 25.05 15.26 9.33
C GLY A 122 25.56 14.36 8.21
N MET A 123 25.58 13.04 8.40
CA MET A 123 26.09 12.09 7.39
C MET A 123 24.98 11.64 6.46
N GLN A 124 25.22 11.69 5.15
CA GLN A 124 24.29 11.17 4.15
C GLN A 124 24.27 9.64 4.21
N MET A 125 23.07 9.06 4.35
CA MET A 125 22.85 7.62 4.47
C MET A 125 22.44 7.01 3.13
N GLN A 126 21.40 7.55 2.51
CA GLN A 126 20.80 6.98 1.30
C GLN A 126 20.10 8.08 0.48
N LYS A 127 20.18 7.96 -0.85
CA LYS A 127 19.25 8.60 -1.78
C LYS A 127 18.21 7.56 -2.20
N PHE A 128 16.94 7.93 -2.26
CA PHE A 128 15.87 7.00 -2.55
C PHE A 128 14.80 7.63 -3.43
N HIS A 129 14.07 6.78 -4.15
CA HIS A 129 12.91 7.13 -4.96
C HIS A 129 11.66 6.48 -4.33
N TRP A 130 10.58 7.24 -4.18
CA TRP A 130 9.32 6.81 -3.59
C TRP A 130 9.47 6.08 -2.25
N ASP A 131 9.10 4.80 -2.17
CA ASP A 131 9.08 3.95 -0.98
C ASP A 131 10.39 3.19 -0.73
N GLN A 132 11.43 3.49 -1.50
CA GLN A 132 12.72 2.79 -1.43
C GLN A 132 13.64 3.30 -0.30
N GLY A 133 13.18 4.25 0.52
CA GLY A 133 13.92 4.71 1.69
C GLY A 133 13.97 3.59 2.72
N ASN A 134 15.11 2.91 2.82
CA ASN A 134 15.32 1.79 3.74
C ASN A 134 16.81 1.66 4.03
N THR A 135 17.25 2.27 5.13
CA THR A 135 18.67 2.33 5.48
C THR A 135 18.92 1.92 6.92
N ILE A 136 20.04 1.25 7.15
CA ILE A 136 20.57 1.04 8.50
C ILE A 136 21.10 2.38 8.99
N LEU A 137 20.58 2.87 10.11
CA LEU A 137 21.07 4.07 10.78
C LEU A 137 22.25 3.74 11.69
N ILE A 138 22.10 2.67 12.50
CA ILE A 138 23.08 2.24 13.50
C ILE A 138 23.06 0.72 13.61
N ASP A 139 24.23 0.08 13.62
CA ASP A 139 24.32 -1.38 13.79
C ASP A 139 24.18 -1.85 15.25
N LYS A 140 24.61 -1.02 16.22
CA LYS A 140 24.54 -1.33 17.65
C LYS A 140 24.04 -0.12 18.43
N ALA A 141 22.75 -0.11 18.72
CA ALA A 141 22.09 0.96 19.45
C ALA A 141 22.62 1.08 20.89
N LEU A 142 22.83 2.31 21.34
CA LEU A 142 23.14 2.64 22.73
C LEU A 142 21.93 3.39 23.32
N PRO A 143 21.23 2.81 24.32
CA PRO A 143 20.15 3.52 24.97
C PRO A 143 20.55 4.90 25.52
N GLY A 144 19.66 5.88 25.40
CA GLY A 144 19.93 7.27 25.76
C GLY A 144 20.72 8.05 24.70
N GLN A 145 21.23 7.40 23.66
CA GLN A 145 21.86 8.09 22.53
C GLN A 145 20.81 8.94 21.81
N ARG A 146 21.12 10.24 21.67
CA ARG A 146 20.32 11.18 20.89
C ARG A 146 20.77 11.21 19.45
N LEU A 147 19.82 11.08 18.53
CA LEU A 147 20.03 11.02 17.09
C LEU A 147 19.21 12.08 16.40
N VAL A 148 19.84 12.79 15.47
CA VAL A 148 19.18 13.76 14.60
C VAL A 148 19.04 13.13 13.22
N ILE A 149 17.80 12.97 12.77
CA ILE A 149 17.49 12.58 11.40
C ILE A 149 17.08 13.82 10.62
N ALA A 150 17.63 13.96 9.42
CA ALA A 150 17.22 14.98 8.47
C ALA A 150 16.91 14.33 7.13
N ILE A 151 15.86 14.79 6.46
CA ILE A 151 15.46 14.31 5.15
C ILE A 151 15.31 15.52 4.25
N LYS A 152 15.98 15.48 3.09
CA LYS A 152 15.73 16.42 2.00
C LYS A 152 14.76 15.76 1.05
N GLY A 153 13.51 16.21 1.04
CA GLY A 153 12.50 15.83 0.04
C GLY A 153 12.72 16.61 -1.25
N ILE A 154 12.63 15.94 -2.39
CA ILE A 154 12.81 16.49 -3.73
C ILE A 154 11.58 16.10 -4.53
N ASN A 155 10.78 17.11 -4.90
CA ASN A 155 9.54 16.96 -5.63
C ASN A 155 9.73 17.42 -7.08
N THR A 156 9.25 16.61 -8.03
CA THR A 156 9.33 16.83 -9.48
C THR A 156 7.96 17.00 -10.13
N GLY A 157 6.94 17.40 -9.36
CA GLY A 157 5.64 17.82 -9.85
C GLY A 157 4.44 17.18 -9.16
N GLY A 158 4.68 16.30 -8.18
CA GLY A 158 3.67 15.70 -7.32
C GLY A 158 3.25 16.58 -6.14
N PRO A 159 2.40 16.06 -5.25
CA PRO A 159 1.92 16.75 -4.04
C PRO A 159 2.99 17.04 -2.97
N GLY A 160 4.22 16.56 -3.10
CA GLY A 160 5.38 16.83 -2.24
C GLY A 160 5.17 16.50 -0.77
N SER A 161 5.56 15.30 -0.36
CA SER A 161 5.45 14.88 1.03
C SER A 161 6.47 13.82 1.44
N ILE A 162 6.68 13.68 2.75
CA ILE A 162 7.09 12.42 3.36
C ILE A 162 5.80 11.73 3.78
N SER A 163 5.53 10.56 3.22
CA SER A 163 4.28 9.81 3.44
C SER A 163 4.40 8.74 4.51
N ALA A 164 5.62 8.33 4.86
CA ALA A 164 5.90 7.46 6.00
C ALA A 164 7.33 7.67 6.51
N ALA A 165 7.51 7.53 7.82
CA ALA A 165 8.81 7.52 8.48
C ALA A 165 8.76 6.57 9.69
N ASN A 166 9.52 5.48 9.67
CA ASN A 166 9.46 4.43 10.68
C ASN A 166 10.84 3.97 11.11
N ILE A 167 11.01 3.74 12.42
CA ILE A 167 12.19 3.13 13.01
C ILE A 167 11.87 1.68 13.35
N GLU A 168 12.77 0.78 13.02
CA GLU A 168 12.71 -0.64 13.38
C GLU A 168 13.93 -1.00 14.21
N TYR A 169 13.72 -1.68 15.34
CA TYR A 169 14.78 -2.22 16.18
C TYR A 169 14.85 -3.73 16.01
N SER A 170 16.04 -4.27 15.71
CA SER A 170 16.20 -5.71 15.47
C SER A 170 15.85 -6.59 16.67
N ALA A 171 15.87 -6.06 17.91
CA ALA A 171 15.42 -6.78 19.10
C ALA A 171 13.92 -7.12 19.08
N LEU A 172 13.13 -6.45 18.24
CA LEU A 172 11.69 -6.68 18.12
C LEU A 172 11.32 -7.57 16.92
N ASP A 173 12.27 -7.93 16.06
CA ASP A 173 12.02 -8.62 14.78
C ASP A 173 11.25 -9.93 14.97
N SER A 174 11.49 -10.66 16.06
CA SER A 174 10.83 -11.94 16.35
C SER A 174 9.34 -11.83 16.66
N ILE A 175 8.82 -10.62 16.94
CA ILE A 175 7.40 -10.42 17.30
C ILE A 175 6.71 -9.35 16.45
N ARG A 176 7.48 -8.41 15.86
CA ARG A 176 6.94 -7.21 15.25
C ARG A 176 6.01 -7.49 14.07
N ALA A 177 6.33 -8.47 13.23
CA ALA A 177 5.49 -8.82 12.08
C ALA A 177 4.10 -9.33 12.52
N ASP A 178 4.04 -10.17 13.54
CA ASP A 178 2.78 -10.69 14.10
C ASP A 178 1.97 -9.61 14.79
N VAL A 179 2.64 -8.73 15.57
CA VAL A 179 1.96 -7.58 16.20
C VAL A 179 1.41 -6.63 15.15
N LYS A 180 2.17 -6.30 14.11
CA LYS A 180 1.70 -5.44 13.02
C LYS A 180 0.48 -6.06 12.34
N ARG A 181 0.54 -7.34 11.97
CA ARG A 181 -0.59 -8.04 11.34
C ARG A 181 -1.83 -8.04 12.23
N PHE A 182 -1.67 -8.26 13.53
CA PHE A 182 -2.77 -8.19 14.50
C PHE A 182 -3.38 -6.79 14.55
N LEU A 183 -2.57 -5.73 14.61
CA LEU A 183 -3.03 -4.34 14.64
C LEU A 183 -3.73 -3.94 13.34
N ASP A 184 -3.21 -4.37 12.18
CA ASP A 184 -3.85 -4.15 10.87
C ASP A 184 -5.24 -4.82 10.83
N ASN A 185 -5.33 -6.08 11.27
CA ASN A 185 -6.60 -6.82 11.36
C ASN A 185 -7.59 -6.19 12.35
N TYR A 186 -7.07 -5.69 13.47
CA TYR A 186 -7.86 -5.01 14.49
C TYR A 186 -8.43 -3.69 13.96
N GLN A 187 -7.60 -2.85 13.32
CA GLN A 187 -8.05 -1.61 12.68
C GLN A 187 -9.10 -1.89 11.60
N PHE A 188 -8.87 -2.89 10.74
CA PHE A 188 -9.83 -3.28 9.72
C PHE A 188 -11.18 -3.70 10.31
N ALA A 189 -11.18 -4.40 11.44
CA ALA A 189 -12.40 -4.75 12.15
C ALA A 189 -13.12 -3.52 12.71
N LEU A 190 -12.39 -2.55 13.30
CA LEU A 190 -12.96 -1.27 13.75
C LEU A 190 -13.61 -0.51 12.60
N ASP A 191 -12.92 -0.38 11.47
CA ASP A 191 -13.44 0.31 10.28
C ASP A 191 -14.71 -0.39 9.78
N THR A 192 -14.72 -1.72 9.76
CA THR A 192 -15.88 -2.52 9.34
C THR A 192 -17.08 -2.32 10.28
N ILE A 193 -16.86 -2.16 11.59
CA ILE A 193 -17.94 -1.85 12.56
C ILE A 193 -18.61 -0.51 12.22
N THR A 194 -17.88 0.48 11.70
CA THR A 194 -18.49 1.76 11.30
C THR A 194 -19.49 1.61 10.15
N LEU A 195 -19.37 0.54 9.35
CA LEU A 195 -20.20 0.27 8.19
C LEU A 195 -21.50 -0.50 8.53
N VAL A 196 -21.58 -1.14 9.70
CA VAL A 196 -22.81 -1.86 10.11
C VAL A 196 -23.86 -0.93 10.69
N ASP A 197 -25.09 -1.45 10.83
CA ASP A 197 -26.21 -0.74 11.43
C ASP A 197 -25.86 -0.19 12.83
N SER A 198 -26.21 1.07 13.09
CA SER A 198 -25.83 1.78 14.32
C SER A 198 -26.30 1.07 15.59
N SER A 199 -27.43 0.35 15.54
CA SER A 199 -27.96 -0.40 16.69
C SER A 199 -27.07 -1.56 17.13
N LYS A 200 -26.21 -2.07 16.23
CA LYS A 200 -25.32 -3.21 16.50
C LYS A 200 -23.89 -2.80 16.84
N ARG A 201 -23.49 -1.55 16.53
CA ARG A 201 -22.10 -1.09 16.65
C ARG A 201 -21.54 -1.23 18.06
N SER A 202 -22.31 -0.80 19.06
CA SER A 202 -21.88 -0.83 20.47
C SER A 202 -21.50 -2.26 20.91
N ALA A 203 -22.32 -3.26 20.57
CA ALA A 203 -22.05 -4.65 20.94
C ALA A 203 -20.78 -5.22 20.28
N TYR A 204 -20.50 -4.85 19.03
CA TYR A 204 -19.26 -5.24 18.36
C TYR A 204 -18.05 -4.47 18.89
N TRP A 205 -18.23 -3.20 19.23
CA TRP A 205 -17.20 -2.36 19.85
C TRP A 205 -16.76 -2.92 21.21
N ASP A 206 -17.70 -3.37 22.04
CA ASP A 206 -17.37 -4.00 23.31
C ASP A 206 -16.60 -5.32 23.12
N ARG A 207 -16.99 -6.12 22.12
CA ARG A 207 -16.32 -7.40 21.82
C ARG A 207 -14.91 -7.18 21.29
N ILE A 208 -14.72 -6.25 20.36
CA ILE A 208 -13.41 -5.97 19.78
C ILE A 208 -12.47 -5.35 20.84
N SER A 209 -13.00 -4.47 21.71
CA SER A 209 -12.26 -3.93 22.86
C SER A 209 -11.78 -5.03 23.83
N LYS A 210 -12.60 -6.05 24.08
CA LYS A 210 -12.17 -7.20 24.91
C LYS A 210 -11.05 -8.01 24.30
N VAL A 211 -10.91 -8.02 22.96
CA VAL A 211 -9.79 -8.70 22.30
C VAL A 211 -8.48 -8.04 22.71
N ILE A 212 -8.39 -6.71 22.60
CA ILE A 212 -7.15 -5.99 22.97
C ILE A 212 -6.86 -6.13 24.47
N GLU A 213 -7.89 -6.12 25.32
CA GLU A 213 -7.77 -6.39 26.76
C GLU A 213 -7.27 -7.80 27.07
N SER A 214 -7.46 -8.77 26.19
CA SER A 214 -7.01 -10.15 26.41
C SER A 214 -5.52 -10.38 26.09
N ILE A 215 -4.88 -9.47 25.36
CA ILE A 215 -3.48 -9.61 24.97
C ILE A 215 -2.57 -9.45 26.19
N ASP A 216 -1.66 -10.39 26.41
CA ASP A 216 -0.77 -10.39 27.57
C ASP A 216 0.59 -9.79 27.22
N ILE A 217 0.66 -8.45 27.17
CA ILE A 217 1.92 -7.73 26.92
C ILE A 217 2.90 -7.91 28.10
N SER A 218 2.38 -8.16 29.31
CA SER A 218 3.19 -8.20 30.53
C SER A 218 4.24 -9.32 30.52
N VAL A 219 3.98 -10.41 29.80
CA VAL A 219 4.91 -11.54 29.69
C VAL A 219 6.17 -11.23 28.86
N LEU A 220 6.18 -10.14 28.08
CA LEU A 220 7.37 -9.68 27.36
C LEU A 220 8.51 -9.31 28.31
N ARG A 221 8.19 -8.70 29.48
CA ARG A 221 9.18 -8.42 30.55
C ARG A 221 9.85 -9.69 31.09
N SER A 222 9.14 -10.82 31.01
CA SER A 222 9.66 -12.14 31.40
C SER A 222 10.35 -12.88 30.25
N LYS A 223 10.57 -12.23 29.09
CA LYS A 223 11.16 -12.80 27.87
C LYS A 223 10.43 -14.05 27.34
N LYS A 224 9.11 -14.12 27.56
CA LYS A 224 8.25 -15.23 27.13
C LYS A 224 7.52 -14.88 25.83
N ASN A 225 8.28 -14.65 24.77
CA ASN A 225 7.74 -14.24 23.46
C ASN A 225 6.71 -15.24 22.92
N ASP A 226 6.92 -16.54 23.11
CA ASP A 226 5.99 -17.58 22.64
C ASP A 226 4.59 -17.45 23.29
N ILE A 227 4.53 -17.09 24.58
CA ILE A 227 3.26 -16.90 25.29
C ILE A 227 2.57 -15.62 24.80
N PHE A 228 3.35 -14.55 24.59
CA PHE A 228 2.83 -13.32 24.01
C PHE A 228 2.25 -13.57 22.61
N LEU A 229 3.00 -14.22 21.73
CA LEU A 229 2.55 -14.55 20.37
C LEU A 229 1.35 -15.50 20.37
N ALA A 230 1.25 -16.43 21.33
CA ALA A 230 0.04 -17.23 21.50
C ALA A 230 -1.18 -16.38 21.86
N SER A 231 -1.02 -15.34 22.71
CA SER A 231 -2.09 -14.39 23.01
C SER A 231 -2.50 -13.55 21.79
N ILE A 232 -1.52 -13.12 20.97
CA ILE A 232 -1.77 -12.44 19.69
C ILE A 232 -2.58 -13.34 18.75
N SER A 233 -2.15 -14.58 18.55
CA SER A 233 -2.85 -15.54 17.67
C SER A 233 -4.28 -15.86 18.14
N ALA A 234 -4.49 -15.97 19.46
CA ALA A 234 -5.82 -16.13 20.03
C ALA A 234 -6.70 -14.90 19.76
N GLY A 235 -6.13 -13.69 19.90
CA GLY A 235 -6.82 -12.44 19.57
C GLY A 235 -7.16 -12.33 18.08
N GLU A 236 -6.23 -12.68 17.18
CA GLU A 236 -6.48 -12.72 15.73
C GLU A 236 -7.65 -13.67 15.39
N SER A 237 -7.73 -14.82 16.07
CA SER A 237 -8.83 -15.78 15.88
C SER A 237 -10.18 -15.19 16.30
N GLN A 238 -10.22 -14.41 17.39
CA GLN A 238 -11.43 -13.70 17.83
C GLN A 238 -11.82 -12.57 16.86
N ILE A 239 -10.85 -11.79 16.38
CA ILE A 239 -11.07 -10.75 15.36
C ILE A 239 -11.64 -11.37 14.09
N LYS A 240 -11.10 -12.51 13.65
CA LYS A 240 -11.59 -13.23 12.48
C LYS A 240 -13.03 -13.69 12.65
N GLN A 241 -13.39 -14.20 13.82
CA GLN A 241 -14.78 -14.57 14.12
C GLN A 241 -15.71 -13.35 14.06
N ILE A 242 -15.36 -12.25 14.73
CA ILE A 242 -16.13 -11.01 14.73
C ILE A 242 -16.29 -10.48 13.30
N SER A 243 -15.20 -10.43 12.54
CA SER A 243 -15.18 -9.97 11.16
C SER A 243 -16.05 -10.84 10.25
N GLY A 244 -16.05 -12.16 10.44
CA GLY A 244 -16.92 -13.08 9.70
C GLY A 244 -18.41 -12.86 9.98
N GLU A 245 -18.79 -12.48 11.20
CA GLU A 245 -20.16 -12.09 11.54
C GLU A 245 -20.54 -10.74 10.90
N LEU A 246 -19.63 -9.76 10.93
CA LEU A 246 -19.82 -8.44 10.32
C LEU A 246 -19.98 -8.55 8.80
N SER A 247 -19.21 -9.43 8.16
CA SER A 247 -19.18 -9.60 6.70
C SER A 247 -20.13 -10.68 6.18
N ALA A 248 -20.98 -11.29 7.03
CA ALA A 248 -21.79 -12.46 6.65
C ALA A 248 -22.68 -12.26 5.41
N ASN A 249 -23.04 -11.00 5.10
CA ASN A 249 -23.86 -10.63 3.94
C ASN A 249 -23.09 -9.83 2.87
N LEU A 250 -21.77 -9.73 2.99
CA LEU A 250 -20.92 -8.96 2.07
C LEU A 250 -20.14 -9.92 1.16
N ASN A 251 -20.30 -9.76 -0.15
CA ASN A 251 -19.46 -10.42 -1.14
C ASN A 251 -18.49 -9.38 -1.70
N VAL A 252 -17.24 -9.44 -1.25
CA VAL A 252 -16.16 -8.56 -1.71
C VAL A 252 -15.21 -9.39 -2.57
N HIS A 253 -14.98 -8.96 -3.81
CA HIS A 253 -13.99 -9.53 -4.70
C HIS A 253 -12.76 -8.63 -4.71
N LEU A 254 -11.62 -9.17 -4.27
CA LEU A 254 -10.33 -8.51 -4.33
C LEU A 254 -9.55 -9.10 -5.50
N VAL A 255 -9.27 -8.27 -6.50
CA VAL A 255 -8.53 -8.66 -7.71
C VAL A 255 -7.37 -7.70 -7.85
N GLY A 256 -6.15 -8.24 -7.84
CA GLY A 256 -4.96 -7.45 -8.13
C GLY A 256 -5.00 -6.92 -9.56
N HIS A 257 -4.57 -5.68 -9.76
CA HIS A 257 -4.43 -5.09 -11.09
C HIS A 257 -3.21 -4.18 -11.08
N SER A 258 -2.44 -4.21 -12.17
CA SER A 258 -1.34 -3.28 -12.39
C SER A 258 -1.60 -2.53 -13.68
N HIS A 259 -2.06 -1.30 -13.57
CA HIS A 259 -2.15 -0.40 -14.71
C HIS A 259 -0.73 0.01 -15.12
N ILE A 260 -0.41 -0.14 -16.41
CA ILE A 260 0.92 0.16 -16.94
C ILE A 260 0.76 1.02 -18.19
N ASP A 261 1.12 2.29 -18.08
CA ASP A 261 1.19 3.19 -19.23
C ASP A 261 2.27 2.74 -20.22
N PHE A 262 1.93 2.74 -21.51
CA PHE A 262 2.88 2.32 -22.55
C PHE A 262 4.00 3.35 -22.73
N ALA A 263 3.64 4.63 -22.69
CA ALA A 263 4.57 5.76 -22.77
C ALA A 263 3.91 6.98 -22.11
N TYR A 264 4.32 7.28 -20.88
CA TYR A 264 3.86 8.45 -20.14
C TYR A 264 5.04 9.36 -19.76
N LEU A 265 5.73 9.03 -18.67
CA LEU A 265 6.95 9.73 -18.22
C LEU A 265 8.24 8.98 -18.59
N TRP A 266 8.12 7.87 -19.31
CA TRP A 266 9.20 6.97 -19.71
C TRP A 266 8.98 6.45 -21.13
N LEU A 267 10.03 5.88 -21.74
CA LEU A 267 9.97 5.33 -23.09
C LEU A 267 9.57 3.84 -23.04
N TRP A 268 9.29 3.29 -24.22
CA TRP A 268 8.89 1.89 -24.37
C TRP A 268 9.87 0.87 -23.74
N PRO A 269 11.21 1.01 -23.84
CA PRO A 269 12.13 0.07 -23.20
C PRO A 269 11.96 0.00 -21.68
N GLU A 270 11.71 1.13 -21.02
CA GLU A 270 11.42 1.16 -19.59
C GLU A 270 10.10 0.46 -19.28
N THR A 271 9.06 0.65 -20.10
CA THR A 271 7.78 -0.07 -19.98
C THR A 271 7.97 -1.59 -20.02
N ILE A 272 8.81 -2.09 -20.94
CA ILE A 272 9.14 -3.53 -21.02
C ILE A 272 9.74 -4.01 -19.70
N GLY A 273 10.70 -3.26 -19.15
CA GLY A 273 11.31 -3.57 -17.85
C GLY A 273 10.30 -3.56 -16.71
N VAL A 274 9.38 -2.59 -16.68
CA VAL A 274 8.28 -2.53 -15.69
C VAL A 274 7.37 -3.74 -15.80
N CYS A 275 7.00 -4.15 -17.02
CA CYS A 275 6.16 -5.33 -17.26
C CYS A 275 6.84 -6.61 -16.78
N GLU A 276 8.11 -6.82 -17.16
CA GLU A 276 8.86 -8.01 -16.76
C GLU A 276 8.98 -8.12 -15.24
N ASN A 277 9.32 -7.01 -14.57
CA ASN A 277 9.43 -6.94 -13.11
C ASN A 277 8.08 -7.18 -12.44
N THR A 278 7.02 -6.53 -12.90
CA THR A 278 5.66 -6.67 -12.35
C THR A 278 5.17 -8.10 -12.49
N PHE A 279 5.23 -8.67 -13.70
CA PHE A 279 4.67 -10.00 -13.98
C PHE A 279 5.48 -11.10 -13.30
N THR A 280 6.80 -10.94 -13.18
CA THR A 280 7.64 -11.85 -12.40
C THR A 280 7.31 -11.80 -10.91
N THR A 281 7.17 -10.60 -10.36
CA THR A 281 6.84 -10.40 -8.94
C THR A 281 5.47 -10.97 -8.62
N VAL A 282 4.46 -10.67 -9.44
CA VAL A 282 3.12 -11.21 -9.24
C VAL A 282 3.09 -12.73 -9.39
N SER A 283 3.81 -13.29 -10.37
CA SER A 283 3.92 -14.74 -10.52
C SER A 283 4.52 -15.41 -9.28
N LYS A 284 5.44 -14.75 -8.58
CA LYS A 284 5.99 -15.23 -7.30
C LYS A 284 4.97 -15.10 -6.16
N LEU A 285 4.25 -13.97 -6.08
CA LEU A 285 3.17 -13.79 -5.10
C LEU A 285 2.09 -14.87 -5.24
N MET A 286 1.81 -15.33 -6.46
CA MET A 286 0.87 -16.44 -6.70
C MET A 286 1.37 -17.81 -6.20
N ASP A 287 2.68 -18.00 -6.00
CA ASP A 287 3.24 -19.18 -5.34
C ASP A 287 3.12 -19.07 -3.82
N ASP A 288 3.48 -17.91 -3.28
CA ASP A 288 3.45 -17.66 -1.83
C ASP A 288 2.01 -17.56 -1.29
N TYR A 289 1.07 -17.09 -2.11
CA TYR A 289 -0.32 -16.85 -1.75
C TYR A 289 -1.28 -17.49 -2.79
N PRO A 290 -1.68 -18.77 -2.60
CA PRO A 290 -2.50 -19.49 -3.58
C PRO A 290 -3.86 -18.85 -3.89
N GLY A 291 -4.42 -18.07 -2.96
CA GLY A 291 -5.68 -17.34 -3.15
C GLY A 291 -5.55 -15.99 -3.86
N PHE A 292 -4.32 -15.55 -4.18
CA PHE A 292 -4.08 -14.30 -4.88
C PHE A 292 -4.48 -14.43 -6.36
N VAL A 293 -5.28 -13.49 -6.84
CA VAL A 293 -5.72 -13.39 -8.23
C VAL A 293 -5.37 -12.01 -8.76
N MET A 294 -4.88 -11.94 -10.00
CA MET A 294 -4.74 -10.67 -10.72
C MET A 294 -5.53 -10.68 -12.02
N SER A 295 -5.84 -9.49 -12.52
CA SER A 295 -6.35 -9.26 -13.87
C SER A 295 -5.44 -8.27 -14.59
N GLN A 296 -5.11 -8.55 -15.86
CA GLN A 296 -4.37 -7.62 -16.70
C GLN A 296 -5.02 -7.46 -18.09
N SER A 297 -5.26 -6.20 -18.45
CA SER A 297 -6.17 -5.67 -19.46
C SER A 297 -5.53 -5.39 -20.83
N GLN A 298 -4.20 -5.50 -20.97
CA GLN A 298 -3.47 -5.03 -22.14
C GLN A 298 -2.82 -6.18 -22.96
N PRO A 299 -3.49 -6.73 -24.00
CA PRO A 299 -2.97 -7.70 -24.98
C PRO A 299 -1.57 -7.38 -25.50
N ALA A 300 -1.27 -6.12 -25.84
CA ALA A 300 0.04 -5.76 -26.38
C ALA A 300 1.19 -6.05 -25.40
N LEU A 301 0.96 -5.95 -24.09
CA LEU A 301 1.98 -6.30 -23.09
C LEU A 301 2.24 -7.81 -23.07
N TYR A 302 1.21 -8.63 -23.25
CA TYR A 302 1.40 -10.07 -23.36
C TYR A 302 2.17 -10.46 -24.62
N GLU A 303 1.92 -9.79 -25.76
CA GLU A 303 2.69 -10.00 -26.99
C GLU A 303 4.15 -9.60 -26.80
N GLU A 304 4.40 -8.47 -26.14
CA GLU A 304 5.75 -8.04 -25.84
C GLU A 304 6.47 -9.03 -24.92
N MET A 305 5.83 -9.53 -23.87
CA MET A 305 6.42 -10.57 -23.00
C MET A 305 6.68 -11.86 -23.75
N GLN A 306 5.80 -12.27 -24.66
CA GLN A 306 6.03 -13.43 -25.52
C GLN A 306 7.33 -13.27 -26.35
N ARG A 307 7.63 -12.06 -26.80
CA ARG A 307 8.80 -11.75 -27.63
C ARG A 307 10.08 -11.53 -26.83
N SER A 308 10.01 -10.74 -25.76
CA SER A 308 11.16 -10.22 -25.03
C SER A 308 11.51 -11.03 -23.78
N ALA A 309 10.52 -11.67 -23.14
CA ALA A 309 10.67 -12.43 -21.90
C ALA A 309 9.81 -13.73 -21.93
N PRO A 310 10.11 -14.68 -22.85
CA PRO A 310 9.28 -15.86 -23.07
C PRO A 310 9.06 -16.72 -21.82
N ASP A 311 10.05 -16.79 -20.92
CA ASP A 311 9.94 -17.50 -19.64
C ASP A 311 8.87 -16.88 -18.72
N VAL A 312 8.73 -15.56 -18.73
CA VAL A 312 7.68 -14.84 -17.99
C VAL A 312 6.32 -15.11 -18.63
N PHE A 313 6.25 -15.10 -19.95
CA PHE A 313 5.02 -15.40 -20.68
C PHE A 313 4.52 -16.84 -20.45
N ASP A 314 5.43 -17.81 -20.39
CA ASP A 314 5.08 -19.21 -20.07
C ASP A 314 4.54 -19.35 -18.65
N LYS A 315 5.13 -18.62 -17.68
CA LYS A 315 4.56 -18.52 -16.33
C LYS A 315 3.17 -17.92 -16.35
N ILE A 316 2.94 -16.82 -17.08
CA ILE A 316 1.60 -16.23 -17.23
C ILE A 316 0.61 -17.29 -17.76
N LYS A 317 0.97 -18.03 -18.81
CA LYS A 317 0.11 -19.11 -19.35
C LYS A 317 -0.22 -20.17 -18.30
N GLU A 318 0.74 -20.55 -17.47
CA GLU A 318 0.50 -21.45 -16.35
C GLU A 318 -0.48 -20.86 -15.32
N ARG A 319 -0.29 -19.59 -14.92
CA ARG A 319 -1.16 -18.91 -13.95
C ARG A 319 -2.59 -18.72 -14.48
N VAL A 320 -2.74 -18.47 -15.78
CA VAL A 320 -4.06 -18.42 -16.45
C VAL A 320 -4.74 -19.79 -16.36
N LYS A 321 -4.03 -20.88 -16.66
CA LYS A 321 -4.58 -22.25 -16.51
C LYS A 321 -4.98 -22.60 -15.08
N ARG A 322 -4.25 -22.06 -14.08
CA ARG A 322 -4.54 -22.23 -12.65
C ARG A 322 -5.68 -21.33 -12.16
N GLY A 323 -6.19 -20.40 -12.98
CA GLY A 323 -7.23 -19.45 -12.60
C GLY A 323 -6.75 -18.33 -11.66
N GLN A 324 -5.43 -18.15 -11.52
CA GLN A 324 -4.85 -17.07 -10.71
C GLN A 324 -4.62 -15.80 -11.54
N TRP A 325 -4.51 -15.93 -12.86
CA TRP A 325 -4.32 -14.80 -13.78
C TRP A 325 -5.51 -14.67 -14.72
N ASP A 326 -6.29 -13.62 -14.53
CA ASP A 326 -7.46 -13.30 -15.34
C ASP A 326 -7.06 -12.48 -16.58
N VAL A 327 -7.52 -12.95 -17.74
CA VAL A 327 -7.37 -12.26 -19.04
C VAL A 327 -8.73 -11.83 -19.59
N SER A 328 -9.82 -11.94 -18.81
CA SER A 328 -11.18 -11.58 -19.26
C SER A 328 -11.37 -10.08 -19.50
N THR A 329 -10.48 -9.26 -18.94
CA THR A 329 -10.39 -7.80 -19.12
C THR A 329 -9.54 -7.37 -20.30
N ALA A 330 -8.79 -8.30 -20.91
CA ALA A 330 -7.84 -8.03 -21.99
C ALA A 330 -8.51 -7.86 -23.37
N THR A 331 -9.44 -6.92 -23.46
CA THR A 331 -10.33 -6.74 -24.61
C THR A 331 -9.74 -5.85 -25.70
N THR A 332 -9.23 -4.67 -25.32
CA THR A 332 -8.66 -3.66 -26.22
C THR A 332 -7.16 -3.88 -26.33
N TRP A 333 -6.54 -3.75 -27.51
CA TRP A 333 -5.11 -3.99 -27.72
C TRP A 333 -4.22 -3.20 -26.75
N SER A 334 -4.65 -1.97 -26.47
CA SER A 334 -4.16 -1.06 -25.43
C SER A 334 -5.35 -0.37 -24.78
N GLU A 335 -5.17 0.18 -23.59
CA GLU A 335 -6.12 1.11 -22.92
C GLU A 335 -6.09 2.49 -23.60
N GLY A 336 -6.50 2.54 -24.86
CA GLY A 336 -6.36 3.71 -25.73
C GLY A 336 -7.47 4.74 -25.56
N ASP A 337 -7.16 6.03 -25.77
CA ASP A 337 -8.14 7.12 -25.67
C ASP A 337 -9.36 6.88 -26.57
N THR A 338 -10.56 7.01 -26.01
CA THR A 338 -11.81 6.70 -26.71
C THR A 338 -12.49 7.91 -27.35
N ASN A 339 -12.04 9.13 -27.03
CA ASN A 339 -12.60 10.39 -27.55
C ASN A 339 -11.90 10.84 -28.83
N LEU A 340 -10.57 10.67 -28.91
CA LEU A 340 -9.76 11.01 -30.07
C LEU A 340 -9.80 9.89 -31.13
N SER A 341 -10.01 8.64 -30.69
CA SER A 341 -10.03 7.49 -31.59
C SER A 341 -11.29 7.48 -32.46
N SER A 342 -11.11 7.21 -33.75
CA SER A 342 -12.23 6.89 -34.63
C SER A 342 -12.89 5.56 -34.23
N GLY A 343 -14.16 5.38 -34.59
CA GLY A 343 -14.86 4.12 -34.35
C GLY A 343 -14.15 2.89 -34.94
N GLU A 344 -13.54 3.03 -36.12
CA GLU A 344 -12.73 1.96 -36.73
C GLU A 344 -11.50 1.61 -35.88
N ALA A 345 -10.81 2.61 -35.33
CA ALA A 345 -9.64 2.37 -34.47
C ALA A 345 -10.02 1.60 -33.19
N ILE A 346 -11.15 1.95 -32.57
CA ILE A 346 -11.69 1.25 -31.39
C ILE A 346 -12.05 -0.20 -31.77
N VAL A 347 -12.78 -0.39 -32.87
CA VAL A 347 -13.17 -1.73 -33.36
C VAL A 347 -11.94 -2.59 -33.67
N ARG A 348 -10.90 -2.01 -34.26
CA ARG A 348 -9.64 -2.72 -34.54
C ARG A 348 -8.88 -3.10 -33.27
N SER A 349 -8.82 -2.18 -32.30
CA SER A 349 -8.21 -2.46 -31.00
C SER A 349 -8.88 -3.66 -30.32
N ILE A 350 -10.22 -3.70 -30.31
CA ILE A 350 -10.99 -4.83 -29.77
C ILE A 350 -10.75 -6.11 -30.58
N LEU A 351 -10.80 -6.02 -31.91
CA LEU A 351 -10.62 -7.17 -32.78
C LEU A 351 -9.25 -7.84 -32.58
N TYR A 352 -8.18 -7.04 -32.55
CA TYR A 352 -6.82 -7.55 -32.37
C TYR A 352 -6.59 -8.05 -30.95
N GLY A 353 -7.05 -7.32 -29.93
CA GLY A 353 -6.96 -7.72 -28.54
C GLY A 353 -7.63 -9.08 -28.29
N LYS A 354 -8.93 -9.19 -28.61
CA LYS A 354 -9.67 -10.44 -28.46
C LYS A 354 -9.03 -11.60 -29.22
N ARG A 355 -8.66 -11.38 -30.50
CA ARG A 355 -8.06 -12.44 -31.32
C ARG A 355 -6.78 -12.96 -30.69
N TYR A 356 -5.91 -12.08 -30.21
CA TYR A 356 -4.65 -12.47 -29.58
C TYR A 356 -4.89 -13.28 -28.32
N ILE A 357 -5.76 -12.82 -27.42
CA ILE A 357 -6.05 -13.52 -26.15
C ILE A 357 -6.69 -14.89 -26.40
N MET A 358 -7.62 -14.98 -27.34
CA MET A 358 -8.22 -16.26 -27.73
C MET A 358 -7.18 -17.23 -28.31
N GLN A 359 -6.24 -16.74 -29.13
CA GLN A 359 -5.17 -17.56 -29.71
C GLN A 359 -4.17 -18.06 -28.67
N GLN A 360 -3.78 -17.21 -27.71
CA GLN A 360 -2.74 -17.56 -26.73
C GLN A 360 -3.27 -18.31 -25.51
N PHE A 361 -4.49 -18.00 -25.07
CA PHE A 361 -5.05 -18.46 -23.80
C PHE A 361 -6.35 -19.27 -23.95
N GLY A 362 -6.99 -19.26 -25.12
CA GLY A 362 -8.25 -19.98 -25.34
C GLY A 362 -9.45 -19.38 -24.58
N ILE A 363 -9.29 -18.15 -24.06
CA ILE A 363 -10.31 -17.43 -23.31
C ILE A 363 -10.82 -16.28 -24.18
N GLU A 364 -12.14 -16.09 -24.23
CA GLU A 364 -12.75 -14.93 -24.87
C GLU A 364 -12.91 -13.80 -23.83
N PRO A 365 -12.25 -12.64 -24.00
CA PRO A 365 -12.46 -11.48 -23.14
C PRO A 365 -13.91 -10.98 -23.22
N THR A 366 -14.47 -10.62 -22.07
CA THR A 366 -15.87 -10.15 -21.96
C THR A 366 -16.03 -8.84 -21.20
N VAL A 367 -14.94 -8.31 -20.67
CA VAL A 367 -14.89 -7.04 -19.93
C VAL A 367 -13.97 -6.08 -20.67
N CYS A 368 -14.48 -4.92 -21.05
CA CYS A 368 -13.62 -3.81 -21.50
C CYS A 368 -13.22 -3.00 -20.25
N TRP A 369 -11.92 -2.79 -20.07
CA TRP A 369 -11.32 -2.24 -18.85
C TRP A 369 -10.53 -0.98 -19.22
N GLU A 370 -11.09 0.19 -18.90
CA GLU A 370 -10.55 1.50 -19.30
C GLU A 370 -10.51 2.42 -18.05
N PRO A 371 -9.68 2.11 -17.04
CA PRO A 371 -9.62 2.82 -15.77
C PRO A 371 -9.13 4.26 -15.93
N ASP A 372 -8.27 4.53 -16.90
CA ASP A 372 -7.43 5.73 -16.90
C ASP A 372 -7.70 6.73 -18.04
N ASN A 373 -8.71 6.46 -18.86
CA ASN A 373 -9.02 7.30 -20.02
C ASN A 373 -9.66 8.62 -19.59
N PHE A 374 -9.32 9.71 -20.28
CA PHE A 374 -9.86 11.05 -20.00
C PHE A 374 -11.25 11.25 -20.61
N GLY A 375 -12.25 10.61 -20.01
CA GLY A 375 -13.63 10.58 -20.50
C GLY A 375 -13.90 9.44 -21.47
N HIS A 376 -15.18 9.22 -21.78
CA HIS A 376 -15.65 8.02 -22.49
C HIS A 376 -16.63 8.36 -23.60
N ALA A 377 -16.36 7.90 -24.82
CA ALA A 377 -17.26 8.15 -25.94
C ALA A 377 -18.63 7.48 -25.75
N TRP A 378 -19.71 8.24 -25.94
CA TRP A 378 -21.10 7.77 -25.76
C TRP A 378 -21.49 6.61 -26.70
N THR A 379 -20.74 6.40 -27.78
CA THR A 379 -20.93 5.32 -28.76
C THR A 379 -20.34 3.98 -28.29
N LEU A 380 -19.48 3.97 -27.27
CA LEU A 380 -18.79 2.77 -26.77
C LEU A 380 -19.75 1.62 -26.44
N PRO A 381 -20.87 1.81 -25.70
CA PRO A 381 -21.74 0.69 -25.36
C PRO A 381 -22.26 -0.07 -26.59
N GLN A 382 -22.54 0.63 -27.69
CA GLN A 382 -22.99 -0.01 -28.93
C GLN A 382 -21.87 -0.82 -29.58
N ILE A 383 -20.65 -0.26 -29.64
CA ILE A 383 -19.48 -0.93 -30.21
C ILE A 383 -19.14 -2.18 -29.39
N LEU A 384 -19.09 -2.05 -28.05
CA LEU A 384 -18.78 -3.13 -27.12
C LEU A 384 -19.81 -4.27 -27.23
N ALA A 385 -21.10 -3.95 -27.20
CA ALA A 385 -22.17 -4.95 -27.32
C ALA A 385 -22.11 -5.70 -28.66
N LYS A 386 -21.87 -4.98 -29.77
CA LYS A 386 -21.70 -5.60 -31.11
C LYS A 386 -20.43 -6.45 -31.22
N SER A 387 -19.44 -6.21 -30.35
CA SER A 387 -18.19 -6.97 -30.27
C SER A 387 -18.26 -8.15 -29.28
N GLY A 388 -19.43 -8.41 -28.69
CA GLY A 388 -19.64 -9.50 -27.73
C GLY A 388 -19.11 -9.20 -26.31
N ILE A 389 -18.78 -7.95 -26.02
CA ILE A 389 -18.33 -7.51 -24.70
C ILE A 389 -19.55 -7.21 -23.82
N LYS A 390 -19.56 -7.78 -22.62
CA LYS A 390 -20.72 -7.78 -21.71
C LYS A 390 -20.64 -6.68 -20.65
N TYR A 391 -19.42 -6.35 -20.23
CA TYR A 391 -19.18 -5.43 -19.13
C TYR A 391 -18.21 -4.35 -19.55
N TYR A 392 -18.41 -3.16 -19.01
CA TYR A 392 -17.51 -2.03 -19.16
C TYR A 392 -17.13 -1.51 -17.79
N TYR A 393 -15.82 -1.47 -17.53
CA TYR A 393 -15.25 -0.85 -16.35
C TYR A 393 -14.51 0.42 -16.78
N PHE A 394 -14.79 1.52 -16.08
CA PHE A 394 -14.19 2.82 -16.37
C PHE A 394 -14.11 3.70 -15.13
N ALA A 395 -13.14 4.61 -15.12
CA ALA A 395 -13.10 5.73 -14.16
C ALA A 395 -12.99 7.08 -14.91
N ARG A 396 -12.64 8.17 -14.22
CA ARG A 396 -12.43 9.51 -14.84
C ARG A 396 -13.60 10.01 -15.72
N ARG A 397 -14.84 9.82 -15.23
CA ARG A 397 -16.06 10.29 -15.90
C ARG A 397 -16.22 11.81 -15.87
N GLY A 398 -16.91 12.35 -16.87
CA GLY A 398 -17.34 13.75 -16.87
C GLY A 398 -18.34 14.06 -15.73
N PRO A 399 -18.40 15.31 -15.23
CA PRO A 399 -19.38 15.70 -14.22
C PRO A 399 -20.82 15.44 -14.67
N GLY A 400 -21.57 14.64 -13.91
CA GLY A 400 -22.99 14.39 -14.16
C GLY A 400 -23.31 13.40 -15.29
N ALA A 401 -22.30 12.82 -15.95
CA ALA A 401 -22.51 11.84 -17.02
C ALA A 401 -22.21 10.41 -16.53
N PRO A 402 -23.07 9.41 -16.85
CA PRO A 402 -22.79 8.02 -16.55
C PRO A 402 -21.67 7.44 -17.42
N LEU A 403 -21.31 8.10 -18.53
CA LEU A 403 -20.15 7.89 -19.40
C LEU A 403 -19.58 9.25 -19.79
#